data_AF-A0A9E3BGF0-F1
#
_entry.id   AF-A0A9E3BGF0-F1
#
_cell.length_a   1.000
_cell.length_b   1.000
_cell.length_c   1.000
_cell.angle_alpha   90.00
_cell.angle_beta   90.00
_cell.angle_gamma   90.00
#
_symmetry.space_group_name_H-M   'P 1'
#
loop_
_entity.id
_entity.type
_entity.pdbx_description
1 polymer ?
#
loop_
_entity_poly.entity_id
_entity_poly.type
_entity_poly.pdbx_seq_one_letter_code
_entity_poly.pdbx_strand_id
1 'polypeptide(L)'
;MGQNTTERNRDESVSTEKKVDDLYGLIEGMEIAMFTTRRPDGRLVSRPMATQARTSGADLWFVTDIDTHKLDELEADPNVNLAYYRDRTREWVSVSG
;
A
#
# COMPACT_ATOMS: atom_id res chain seq x y z
N MET A 1 6.77 -18.91 -25.90
CA MET A 1 7.06 -17.90 -24.86
C MET A 1 5.78 -17.11 -24.62
N GLY A 2 5.11 -17.34 -23.48
CA GLY A 2 3.92 -16.58 -23.12
C GLY A 2 4.31 -15.15 -22.78
N GLN A 3 3.48 -14.18 -23.18
CA GLN A 3 3.73 -12.78 -22.85
C GLN A 3 3.80 -12.58 -21.33
N ASN A 4 4.68 -11.69 -20.88
CA ASN A 4 4.98 -11.47 -19.48
C ASN A 4 3.71 -10.99 -18.75
N THR A 5 3.41 -11.57 -17.58
CA THR A 5 2.18 -11.25 -16.83
C THR A 5 2.10 -9.77 -16.46
N THR A 6 3.25 -9.12 -16.25
CA THR A 6 3.32 -7.67 -15.99
C THR A 6 2.79 -6.84 -17.16
N GLU A 7 3.09 -7.23 -18.40
CA GLU A 7 2.66 -6.50 -19.60
C GLU A 7 1.14 -6.62 -19.80
N ARG A 8 0.56 -7.78 -19.49
CA ARG A 8 -0.89 -8.04 -19.63
C ARG A 8 -1.75 -7.27 -18.61
N ASN A 9 -1.19 -7.00 -17.42
CA ASN A 9 -1.91 -6.27 -16.37
C ASN A 9 -1.71 -4.75 -16.45
N ARG A 10 -0.87 -4.27 -17.38
CA ARG A 10 -0.61 -2.84 -17.54
C ARG A 10 -1.76 -2.20 -18.32
N ASP A 11 -2.61 -1.47 -17.62
CA ASP A 11 -3.61 -0.61 -18.24
C ASP A 11 -2.94 0.73 -18.60
N GLU A 12 -2.78 1.04 -19.88
CA GLU A 12 -2.27 2.35 -20.34
C GLU A 12 -3.39 3.26 -20.85
N SER A 13 -4.65 2.80 -20.83
CA SER A 13 -5.81 3.55 -21.33
C SER A 13 -6.35 4.57 -20.33
N VAL A 14 -6.02 4.39 -19.04
CA VAL A 14 -6.43 5.27 -17.93
C VAL A 14 -5.23 5.96 -17.32
N SER A 15 -5.35 7.27 -17.04
CA SER A 15 -4.26 8.04 -16.41
C SER A 15 -3.94 7.54 -15.00
N THR A 16 -2.72 7.80 -14.53
CA THR A 16 -2.29 7.43 -13.18
C THR A 16 -3.16 8.11 -12.12
N GLU A 17 -3.48 9.38 -12.31
CA GLU A 17 -4.31 10.16 -11.39
C GLU A 17 -5.68 9.50 -11.21
N LYS A 18 -6.32 9.07 -12.30
CA LYS A 18 -7.61 8.40 -12.24
C LYS A 18 -7.54 7.05 -11.54
N LYS A 19 -6.46 6.28 -11.72
CA LYS A 19 -6.25 5.02 -11.00
C LYS A 19 -6.06 5.24 -9.50
N VAL A 20 -5.34 6.29 -9.12
CA VAL A 20 -5.18 6.70 -7.72
C VAL A 20 -6.53 7.12 -7.14
N ASP A 21 -7.33 7.90 -7.87
CA ASP A 21 -8.68 8.28 -7.44
C ASP A 21 -9.60 7.07 -7.23
N ASP A 22 -9.53 6.07 -8.12
CA ASP A 22 -10.28 4.82 -7.98
C ASP A 22 -9.81 4.01 -6.77
N LEU A 23 -8.50 3.94 -6.54
CA LEU A 23 -7.93 3.33 -5.33
C LEU A 23 -8.49 3.99 -4.06
N TYR A 24 -8.56 5.32 -4.02
CA TYR A 24 -9.15 6.06 -2.92
C TYR A 24 -10.62 5.69 -2.69
N GLY A 25 -11.41 5.54 -3.77
CA GLY A 25 -12.80 5.07 -3.66
C GLY A 25 -12.91 3.64 -3.12
N LEU A 26 -11.97 2.75 -3.48
CA LEU A 26 -11.97 1.37 -2.98
C LEU A 26 -11.67 1.30 -1.48
N ILE A 27 -10.69 2.08 -1.00
CA ILE A 27 -10.26 2.06 0.41
C ILE A 27 -11.06 3.03 1.29
N GLU A 28 -12.01 3.77 0.74
CA GLU A 28 -12.84 4.72 1.49
C GLU A 28 -13.53 4.02 2.69
N GLY A 29 -13.45 4.62 3.88
CA GLY A 29 -13.98 4.01 5.10
C GLY A 29 -13.23 2.76 5.61
N MET A 30 -12.11 2.38 4.99
CA MET A 30 -11.15 1.42 5.55
C MET A 30 -10.02 2.18 6.26
N GLU A 31 -10.26 2.53 7.53
CA GLU A 31 -9.38 3.44 8.30
C GLU A 31 -8.00 2.86 8.60
N ILE A 32 -7.87 1.54 8.66
CA ILE A 32 -6.65 0.84 9.04
C ILE A 32 -6.14 -0.02 7.87
N ALA A 33 -4.89 0.21 7.49
CA ALA A 33 -4.12 -0.67 6.62
C ALA A 33 -3.24 -1.61 7.46
N MET A 34 -3.06 -2.84 7.01
CA MET A 34 -1.95 -3.69 7.45
C MET A 34 -0.70 -3.31 6.66
N PHE A 35 0.21 -2.56 7.29
CA PHE A 35 1.45 -2.07 6.71
C PHE A 35 2.55 -3.11 6.88
N THR A 36 3.00 -3.69 5.77
CA THR A 36 3.97 -4.77 5.75
C THR A 36 5.31 -4.29 5.20
N THR A 37 6.37 -4.48 5.97
CA THR A 37 7.76 -4.17 5.66
C THR A 37 8.61 -5.43 5.63
N ARG A 38 9.82 -5.33 5.06
CA ARG A 38 10.82 -6.41 5.09
C ARG A 38 11.96 -6.06 6.04
N ARG A 39 12.26 -6.98 6.94
CA ARG A 39 13.44 -6.87 7.82
C ARG A 39 14.72 -7.21 7.07
N PRO A 40 15.89 -6.72 7.53
CA PRO A 40 17.19 -7.09 6.95
C PRO A 40 17.47 -8.61 6.95
N ASP A 41 16.84 -9.37 7.84
CA ASP A 41 16.93 -10.84 7.89
C ASP A 41 15.96 -11.55 6.93
N GLY A 42 15.27 -10.79 6.08
CA GLY A 42 14.35 -11.27 5.05
C GLY A 42 12.92 -11.55 5.52
N ARG A 43 12.64 -11.48 6.83
CA ARG A 43 11.28 -11.70 7.37
C ARG A 43 10.37 -10.53 7.05
N LEU A 44 9.07 -10.83 6.87
CA LEU A 44 8.03 -9.82 6.73
C LEU A 44 7.42 -9.51 8.11
N VAL A 45 7.20 -8.24 8.40
CA VAL A 45 6.48 -7.81 9.59
C VAL A 45 5.34 -6.89 9.18
N SER A 46 4.13 -7.18 9.66
CA SER A 46 2.95 -6.38 9.38
C SER A 46 2.42 -5.73 10.65
N ARG A 47 2.02 -4.47 10.55
CA ARG A 47 1.54 -3.67 11.68
C ARG A 47 0.31 -2.85 11.25
N PRO A 48 -0.75 -2.77 12.08
CA PRO A 48 -1.88 -1.91 11.75
C PRO A 48 -1.45 -0.44 11.78
N MET A 49 -1.77 0.31 10.73
CA MET A 49 -1.50 1.74 10.62
C MET A 49 -2.72 2.48 10.08
N ALA A 50 -3.04 3.63 10.69
CA ALA A 50 -4.15 4.45 10.27
C ALA A 50 -3.80 5.25 9.01
N THR A 51 -4.56 5.05 7.94
CA THR A 51 -4.42 5.82 6.70
C THR A 51 -4.94 7.23 6.94
N GLN A 52 -4.10 8.22 6.68
CA GLN A 52 -4.46 9.62 6.87
C GLN A 52 -5.27 10.14 5.69
N ALA A 53 -5.96 11.27 5.91
CA ALA A 53 -6.64 11.97 4.83
C ALA A 53 -5.67 12.33 3.70
N ARG A 54 -6.14 12.23 2.46
CA ARG A 54 -5.37 12.56 1.26
C ARG A 54 -4.79 13.98 1.37
N THR A 55 -3.51 14.09 1.06
CA THR A 55 -2.80 15.38 0.96
C THR A 55 -2.14 15.49 -0.41
N SER A 56 -1.84 16.71 -0.84
CA SER A 56 -1.00 16.89 -2.04
C SER A 56 0.41 16.35 -1.79
N GLY A 57 0.99 15.72 -2.82
CA GLY A 57 2.37 15.24 -2.81
C GLY A 57 2.59 13.79 -2.36
N ALA A 58 1.55 13.07 -1.90
CA ALA A 58 1.63 11.65 -1.59
C ALA A 58 0.33 10.92 -1.95
N ASP A 59 0.44 9.72 -2.52
CA ASP A 59 -0.73 8.90 -2.87
C ASP A 59 -1.33 8.20 -1.66
N LEU A 60 -0.55 7.87 -0.63
CA LEU A 60 -1.01 7.37 0.66
C LEU A 60 -0.10 7.91 1.76
N TRP A 61 -0.67 8.38 2.87
CA TRP A 61 0.07 8.99 3.96
C TRP A 61 -0.21 8.31 5.30
N PHE A 62 0.85 8.12 6.08
CA PHE A 62 0.82 7.50 7.40
C PHE A 62 1.69 8.30 8.37
N VAL A 63 1.29 8.33 9.63
CA VAL A 63 2.10 8.91 10.72
C VAL A 63 2.68 7.77 11.55
N THR A 64 3.97 7.85 11.86
CA THR A 64 4.64 6.94 12.78
C THR A 64 5.62 7.72 13.65
N ASP A 65 5.90 7.18 14.82
CA ASP A 65 6.98 7.65 15.66
C ASP A 65 8.34 7.33 15.01
N ILE A 66 9.29 8.26 15.16
CA ILE A 66 10.67 8.19 14.66
C ILE A 66 11.43 7.04 15.34
N ASP A 67 11.15 6.74 16.61
CA ASP A 67 11.89 5.72 17.37
C ASP A 67 11.35 4.30 17.14
N THR A 68 10.83 4.01 15.94
CA THR A 68 10.22 2.71 15.65
C THR A 68 11.08 1.87 14.72
N HIS A 69 11.28 0.59 15.08
CA HIS A 69 12.02 -0.40 14.28
C HIS A 69 11.59 -0.51 12.81
N LYS A 70 10.40 -0.02 12.45
CA LYS A 70 9.93 -0.03 11.05
C LYS A 70 10.68 1.00 10.19
N LEU A 71 11.26 2.05 10.76
CA LEU A 71 12.07 3.00 10.00
C LEU A 71 13.39 2.36 9.58
N ASP A 72 14.07 1.65 10.49
CA ASP A 72 15.27 0.88 10.15
C ASP A 72 15.00 -0.15 9.03
N GLU A 73 13.81 -0.78 9.07
CA GLU A 73 13.35 -1.70 8.02
C GLU A 73 13.15 -0.99 6.68
N LEU A 74 12.51 0.19 6.66
CA LEU A 74 12.26 0.99 5.45
C LEU A 74 13.52 1.62 4.86
N GLU A 75 14.49 2.00 5.70
CA GLU A 75 15.79 2.48 5.25
C GLU A 75 16.59 1.37 4.55
N ALA A 76 16.47 0.13 5.03
CA ALA A 76 17.12 -1.03 4.44
C ALA A 76 16.42 -1.54 3.16
N ASP A 77 15.08 -1.55 3.15
CA ASP A 77 14.27 -1.96 2.01
C ASP A 77 12.99 -1.09 1.93
N PRO A 78 12.91 -0.14 0.98
CA PRO A 78 11.76 0.76 0.89
C PRO A 78 10.51 0.09 0.30
N ASN A 79 10.60 -1.16 -0.18
CA ASN A 79 9.45 -1.86 -0.74
C ASN A 79 8.49 -2.29 0.37
N VAL A 80 7.21 -1.96 0.20
CA VAL A 80 6.16 -2.20 1.17
C VAL A 80 4.92 -2.84 0.54
N ASN A 81 4.08 -3.40 1.39
CA ASN A 81 2.71 -3.75 1.02
C ASN A 81 1.71 -3.18 2.02
N LEU A 82 0.64 -2.61 1.50
CA LEU A 82 -0.51 -2.15 2.26
C LEU A 82 -1.69 -3.05 1.92
N ALA A 83 -2.22 -3.75 2.91
CA ALA A 83 -3.42 -4.56 2.76
C ALA A 83 -4.59 -3.92 3.53
N TYR A 84 -5.71 -3.78 2.83
CA TYR A 84 -6.97 -3.34 3.41
C TYR A 84 -8.01 -4.44 3.30
N TYR A 85 -8.89 -4.53 4.31
CA TYR A 85 -9.99 -5.48 4.34
C TYR A 85 -11.23 -4.83 4.94
N ARG A 86 -12.35 -4.88 4.21
CA ARG A 86 -13.65 -4.41 4.68
C ARG A 86 -14.52 -5.61 5.02
N ASP A 87 -14.62 -5.93 6.32
CA ASP A 87 -15.32 -7.11 6.84
C ASP A 87 -16.79 -7.21 6.36
N ARG A 88 -17.52 -6.07 6.39
CA ARG A 88 -18.95 -6.02 6.04
C ARG A 88 -19.26 -6.46 4.61
N THR A 89 -18.39 -6.13 3.65
CA THR A 89 -18.61 -6.41 2.22
C THR A 89 -17.68 -7.48 1.68
N ARG A 90 -16.68 -7.88 2.47
CA ARG A 90 -15.60 -8.81 2.09
C ARG A 90 -14.80 -8.30 0.89
N GLU A 91 -14.65 -7.00 0.76
CA GLU A 91 -13.76 -6.38 -0.22
C GLU A 91 -12.34 -6.31 0.36
N TRP A 92 -11.35 -6.48 -0.50
CA TRP A 92 -9.94 -6.37 -0.13
C TRP A 92 -9.18 -5.57 -1.18
N VAL A 93 -8.16 -4.86 -0.72
CA VAL A 93 -7.23 -4.11 -1.56
C VAL A 93 -5.82 -4.46 -1.12
N SER A 94 -4.94 -4.74 -2.09
CA SER A 94 -3.51 -4.91 -1.85
C SER A 94 -2.76 -3.94 -2.74
N VAL A 95 -1.96 -3.08 -2.11
CA VAL A 95 -1.14 -2.07 -2.79
C VAL A 95 0.32 -2.41 -2.52
N SER A 96 1.10 -2.60 -3.58
CA SER A 96 2.56 -2.74 -3.51
C SER A 96 3.20 -1.45 -4.01
N GLY A 97 4.23 -0.98 -3.32
CA GLY A 97 4.99 0.22 -3.68
C GLY A 97 6.36 0.23 -3.05
#